data_AF-A0A517PFH8-F1
#
_entry.id   AF-A0A517PFH8-F1
#
_cell.length_a   1.000
_cell.length_b   1.000
_cell.length_c   1.000
_cell.angle_alpha   90.00
_cell.angle_beta   90.00
_cell.angle_gamma   90.00
#
_symmetry.space_group_name_H-M   'P 1'
#
loop_
_entity.id
_entity.type
_entity.pdbx_description
1 polymer ?
#
loop_
_entity_poly.entity_id
_entity_poly.type
_entity_poly.pdbx_seq_one_letter_code
_entity_poly.pdbx_strand_id
1 'polypeptide(L)'
;MTHGRPAPRHNPPGAPRTGGDDGPTLLPLPTLTVLGGGERGGCSGGGCGSGEGCGVEPEGGTPCDGCHAGCCRSFAVPVTGADVFRLTRETGRSFWEVACRWPDAEGKISRRYAPVLYFADDPQAATVLCLTHEPSATLPGSTKCRFLQETPPTAENPRGTGRCGVYGQRPASCRSFPLRFASDGHLVKVHDVPARGRSGTHPAYELCPRPWTAEDVDPLTAPGELAAARWEMDFFRRVAAAWNGAPRSAEAFPAFLEAIYAGRIADGGAAETPLRRAA
;
A
#
# COMPACT_ATOMS: atom_id res chain seq x y z
N MET A 1 44.29 42.20 -47.42
CA MET A 1 42.91 42.74 -47.31
C MET A 1 42.25 42.05 -46.14
N THR A 2 41.61 42.86 -45.30
CA THR A 2 41.27 42.67 -43.88
C THR A 2 40.35 41.49 -43.56
N HIS A 3 40.80 40.62 -42.64
CA HIS A 3 39.96 39.68 -41.90
C HIS A 3 39.10 40.43 -40.88
N GLY A 4 37.77 40.33 -41.01
CA GLY A 4 36.82 40.91 -40.07
C GLY A 4 36.78 40.15 -38.75
N ARG A 5 37.09 40.84 -37.65
CA ARG A 5 36.81 40.39 -36.28
C ARG A 5 35.30 40.46 -36.00
N PRO A 6 34.68 39.47 -35.36
CA PRO A 6 33.32 39.62 -34.84
C PRO A 6 33.33 40.45 -33.56
N ALA A 7 32.30 41.29 -33.40
CA ALA A 7 32.05 42.16 -32.25
C ALA A 7 31.79 41.36 -30.95
N PRO A 8 32.12 41.93 -29.77
CA PRO A 8 31.83 41.31 -28.48
C PRO A 8 30.32 41.33 -28.19
N ARG A 9 29.77 40.18 -27.81
CA ARG A 9 28.40 40.07 -27.32
C ARG A 9 28.34 40.57 -25.88
N HIS A 10 27.55 41.62 -25.64
CA HIS A 10 27.19 42.08 -24.31
C HIS A 10 26.25 41.05 -23.65
N ASN A 11 26.64 40.55 -22.47
CA ASN A 11 25.74 39.82 -21.58
C ASN A 11 24.85 40.84 -20.82
N PRO A 12 23.52 40.67 -20.79
CA PRO A 12 22.65 41.47 -19.95
C PRO A 12 22.86 41.15 -18.45
N PRO A 13 22.62 42.13 -17.56
CA PRO A 13 22.80 41.96 -16.11
C PRO A 13 21.82 40.95 -15.53
N GLY A 14 22.29 40.23 -14.52
CA GLY A 14 21.64 39.06 -13.92
C GLY A 14 20.24 39.33 -13.40
N ALA A 15 19.33 38.43 -13.75
CA ALA A 15 18.06 38.27 -13.06
C ALA A 15 18.29 37.78 -11.62
N PRO A 16 17.49 38.25 -10.65
CA PRO A 16 17.61 37.83 -9.26
C PRO A 16 17.38 36.32 -9.14
N ARG A 17 18.33 35.63 -8.49
CA ARG A 17 18.16 34.26 -8.03
C ARG A 17 17.08 34.26 -6.94
N THR A 18 15.85 33.94 -7.31
CA THR A 18 14.86 33.47 -6.34
C THR A 18 15.31 32.09 -5.90
N GLY A 19 15.90 32.01 -4.71
CA GLY A 19 16.01 30.77 -3.96
C GLY A 19 14.60 30.30 -3.62
N GLY A 20 14.00 29.54 -4.53
CA GLY A 20 12.84 28.73 -4.27
C GLY A 20 13.31 27.51 -3.51
N ASP A 21 13.08 27.53 -2.21
CA ASP A 21 13.14 26.37 -1.34
C ASP A 21 11.97 25.45 -1.75
N ASP A 22 12.13 24.76 -2.89
CA ASP A 22 11.19 23.75 -3.38
C ASP A 22 11.36 22.47 -2.54
N GLY A 23 10.97 22.58 -1.26
CA GLY A 23 10.64 21.42 -0.46
C GLY A 23 9.60 20.59 -1.20
N PRO A 24 9.67 19.24 -1.14
CA PRO A 24 8.81 18.37 -1.93
C PRO A 24 7.34 18.73 -1.69
N THR A 25 6.68 19.24 -2.74
CA THR A 25 5.26 19.57 -2.69
C THR A 25 4.49 18.32 -2.31
N LEU A 26 3.91 18.36 -1.12
CA LEU A 26 3.17 17.29 -0.49
C LEU A 26 1.89 17.01 -1.29
N LEU A 27 1.96 16.04 -2.21
CA LEU A 27 0.78 15.61 -2.96
C LEU A 27 -0.22 14.92 -2.00
N PRO A 28 -1.52 15.24 -2.09
CA PRO A 28 -2.53 14.54 -1.30
C PRO A 28 -2.57 13.06 -1.66
N LEU A 29 -2.80 12.22 -0.65
CA LEU A 29 -2.90 10.77 -0.86
C LEU A 29 -4.11 10.48 -1.75
N PRO A 30 -3.92 9.73 -2.84
CA PRO A 30 -5.00 9.37 -3.72
C PRO A 30 -5.89 8.29 -3.09
N THR A 31 -7.18 8.46 -3.35
CA THR A 31 -8.30 7.62 -2.96
C THR A 31 -8.16 6.15 -3.40
N LEU A 32 -8.44 5.16 -2.54
CA LEU A 32 -8.74 3.78 -2.98
C LEU A 32 -10.00 3.77 -3.88
N THR A 33 -9.91 3.43 -5.16
CA THR A 33 -11.08 3.17 -6.03
C THR A 33 -10.84 1.95 -6.90
N VAL A 34 -11.98 1.41 -7.32
CA VAL A 34 -12.29 0.23 -8.11
C VAL A 34 -11.24 -0.23 -9.11
N LEU A 35 -10.75 -1.46 -8.96
CA LEU A 35 -9.93 -2.17 -9.95
C LEU A 35 -10.77 -2.66 -11.13
N GLY A 36 -10.31 -2.43 -12.36
CA GLY A 36 -10.79 -3.15 -13.54
C GLY A 36 -10.19 -4.56 -13.57
N GLY A 37 -10.98 -5.58 -13.87
CA GLY A 37 -10.58 -6.98 -13.83
C GLY A 37 -9.51 -7.32 -14.87
N GLY A 38 -8.27 -7.50 -14.41
CA GLY A 38 -7.24 -8.26 -15.12
C GLY A 38 -7.33 -9.75 -14.79
N GLU A 39 -7.22 -10.60 -15.79
CA GLU A 39 -7.20 -12.06 -15.66
C GLU A 39 -5.96 -12.57 -14.90
N ARG A 40 -6.08 -13.79 -14.38
CA ARG A 40 -5.46 -14.30 -13.14
C ARG A 40 -4.01 -14.78 -13.30
N GLY A 41 -3.15 -14.43 -12.35
CA GLY A 41 -1.97 -15.21 -11.95
C GLY A 41 -2.14 -15.68 -10.50
N GLY A 42 -2.40 -16.98 -10.27
CA GLY A 42 -2.67 -17.53 -8.95
C GLY A 42 -1.43 -18.11 -8.26
N CYS A 43 -1.25 -17.84 -6.96
CA CYS A 43 -0.18 -18.39 -6.13
C CYS A 43 -0.78 -19.15 -4.93
N SER A 44 -0.44 -20.43 -4.76
CA SER A 44 -0.97 -21.36 -3.75
C SER A 44 0.01 -21.63 -2.59
N GLY A 45 -0.46 -21.66 -1.33
CA GLY A 45 0.35 -22.11 -0.17
C GLY A 45 -0.26 -21.99 1.25
N GLY A 46 -0.60 -23.16 1.83
CA GLY A 46 -0.52 -23.64 3.25
C GLY A 46 -0.95 -22.77 4.46
N GLY A 47 -1.70 -23.34 5.43
CA GLY A 47 -2.32 -22.66 6.58
C GLY A 47 -1.72 -22.90 7.98
N CYS A 48 -2.25 -22.16 8.96
CA CYS A 48 -2.09 -22.23 10.44
C CYS A 48 -2.97 -21.08 11.04
N GLY A 49 -3.54 -21.03 12.24
CA GLY A 49 -3.62 -21.80 13.49
C GLY A 49 -4.10 -20.78 14.55
N SER A 50 -5.19 -21.03 15.28
CA SER A 50 -5.98 -20.02 16.04
C SER A 50 -5.54 -19.84 17.50
N GLY A 51 -5.44 -18.59 17.97
CA GLY A 51 -5.29 -18.22 19.39
C GLY A 51 -6.25 -17.09 19.76
N GLU A 52 -7.10 -17.32 20.78
CA GLU A 52 -8.15 -16.43 21.28
C GLU A 52 -7.70 -15.62 22.51
N GLY A 53 -8.22 -14.40 22.63
CA GLY A 53 -8.10 -13.55 23.82
C GLY A 53 -8.89 -12.25 23.60
N CYS A 54 -10.06 -12.13 24.23
CA CYS A 54 -11.02 -11.04 24.02
C CYS A 54 -10.92 -9.98 25.13
N GLY A 55 -10.74 -8.71 24.72
CA GLY A 55 -11.06 -7.53 25.52
C GLY A 55 -12.50 -7.06 25.21
N VAL A 56 -13.09 -6.32 26.14
CA VAL A 56 -14.48 -5.83 26.10
C VAL A 56 -14.65 -4.77 25.00
N GLU A 57 -15.62 -4.95 24.09
CA GLU A 57 -15.89 -4.03 22.98
C GLU A 57 -16.84 -2.89 23.40
N PRO A 58 -16.60 -1.64 22.95
CA PRO A 58 -17.43 -0.49 23.27
C PRO A 58 -18.81 -0.54 22.56
N GLU A 59 -19.84 -0.01 23.23
CA GLU A 59 -21.20 0.15 22.69
C GLU A 59 -21.21 1.21 21.57
N GLY A 60 -20.92 0.75 20.36
CA GLY A 60 -20.83 1.56 19.15
C GLY A 60 -20.13 0.72 18.09
N GLY A 61 -20.80 -0.35 17.64
CA GLY A 61 -20.18 -1.37 16.81
C GLY A 61 -19.51 -0.77 15.58
N THR A 62 -18.26 -1.14 15.34
CA THR A 62 -17.52 -0.67 14.16
C THR A 62 -18.20 -1.19 12.89
N PRO A 63 -18.08 -0.52 11.73
CA PRO A 63 -18.58 -1.06 10.46
C PRO A 63 -18.00 -2.44 10.08
N CYS A 64 -16.99 -2.91 10.82
CA CYS A 64 -16.35 -4.21 10.65
C CYS A 64 -16.98 -5.31 11.52
N ASP A 65 -17.80 -4.98 12.53
CA ASP A 65 -18.37 -5.96 13.45
C ASP A 65 -19.42 -6.81 12.73
N GLY A 66 -19.21 -8.13 12.70
CA GLY A 66 -20.04 -9.05 11.90
C GLY A 66 -19.91 -8.87 10.38
N CYS A 67 -18.97 -8.05 9.91
CA CYS A 67 -18.80 -7.80 8.48
C CYS A 67 -18.24 -9.02 7.75
N HIS A 68 -18.67 -9.22 6.49
CA HIS A 68 -18.15 -10.25 5.59
C HIS A 68 -16.76 -9.93 4.99
N ALA A 69 -16.13 -8.83 5.45
CA ALA A 69 -14.82 -8.33 5.06
C ALA A 69 -14.64 -8.09 3.55
N GLY A 70 -15.63 -7.44 2.93
CA GLY A 70 -15.61 -7.08 1.51
C GLY A 70 -14.35 -6.32 1.06
N CYS A 71 -13.77 -5.48 1.93
CA CYS A 71 -12.52 -4.77 1.65
C CYS A 71 -11.33 -5.72 1.42
N CYS A 72 -11.22 -6.80 2.20
CA CYS A 72 -10.20 -7.85 2.04
C CYS A 72 -10.39 -8.66 0.75
N ARG A 73 -11.53 -8.57 0.08
CA ARG A 73 -11.82 -9.29 -1.17
C ARG A 73 -11.71 -8.38 -2.39
N SER A 74 -12.06 -7.12 -2.20
CA SER A 74 -12.22 -6.14 -3.27
C SER A 74 -10.93 -5.42 -3.63
N PHE A 75 -10.12 -5.06 -2.64
CA PHE A 75 -8.95 -4.22 -2.86
C PHE A 75 -7.68 -5.05 -3.01
N ALA A 76 -6.82 -4.68 -3.97
CA ALA A 76 -5.41 -5.00 -3.91
C ALA A 76 -4.77 -4.04 -2.91
N VAL A 77 -4.36 -4.54 -1.74
CA VAL A 77 -3.82 -3.72 -0.65
C VAL A 77 -2.35 -3.45 -0.89
N PRO A 78 -1.91 -2.21 -1.21
CA PRO A 78 -0.51 -1.91 -1.37
C PRO A 78 0.23 -2.04 -0.04
N VAL A 79 1.43 -2.61 -0.09
CA VAL A 79 2.28 -2.85 1.08
C VAL A 79 3.70 -2.33 0.84
N THR A 80 4.37 -1.93 1.92
CA THR A 80 5.79 -1.56 1.88
C THR A 80 6.69 -2.70 2.34
N GLY A 81 8.01 -2.54 2.22
CA GLY A 81 8.96 -3.51 2.77
C GLY A 81 8.78 -3.75 4.27
N ALA A 82 8.48 -2.71 5.07
CA ALA A 82 8.21 -2.87 6.50
C ALA A 82 6.97 -3.74 6.75
N ASP A 83 5.91 -3.54 5.98
CA ASP A 83 4.68 -4.35 6.12
C ASP A 83 4.96 -5.81 5.81
N VAL A 84 5.70 -6.09 4.72
CA VAL A 84 6.02 -7.46 4.34
C VAL A 84 6.91 -8.13 5.38
N PHE A 85 8.00 -7.48 5.81
CA PHE A 85 8.90 -8.06 6.82
C PHE A 85 8.23 -8.29 8.17
N ARG A 86 7.35 -7.39 8.60
CA ARG A 86 6.58 -7.59 9.83
C ARG A 86 5.68 -8.82 9.70
N LEU A 87 4.98 -8.96 8.58
CA LEU A 87 4.07 -10.08 8.33
C LEU A 87 4.82 -11.40 8.11
N THR A 88 5.95 -11.43 7.41
CA THR A 88 6.74 -12.66 7.24
C THR A 88 7.24 -13.16 8.60
N ARG A 89 7.74 -12.26 9.45
CA ARG A 89 8.17 -12.60 10.81
C ARG A 89 7.03 -13.11 11.69
N GLU A 90 5.88 -12.43 11.65
CA GLU A 90 4.72 -12.83 12.45
C GLU A 90 4.15 -14.19 12.02
N THR A 91 4.10 -14.42 10.71
CA THR A 91 3.37 -15.58 10.17
C THR A 91 4.26 -16.75 9.81
N GLY A 92 5.59 -16.60 9.87
CA GLY A 92 6.56 -17.60 9.42
C GLY A 92 6.55 -17.86 7.91
N ARG A 93 5.90 -16.99 7.12
CA ARG A 93 5.75 -17.13 5.67
C ARG A 93 6.90 -16.47 4.91
N SER A 94 7.17 -16.95 3.70
CA SER A 94 8.12 -16.30 2.81
C SER A 94 7.58 -14.97 2.25
N PHE A 95 8.48 -14.13 1.73
CA PHE A 95 8.14 -12.84 1.17
C PHE A 95 7.03 -12.92 0.11
N TRP A 96 7.17 -13.85 -0.85
CA TRP A 96 6.24 -14.04 -1.96
C TRP A 96 4.96 -14.80 -1.60
N GLU A 97 4.88 -15.37 -0.40
CA GLU A 97 3.61 -15.84 0.17
C GLU A 97 2.84 -14.69 0.85
N VAL A 98 3.51 -13.65 1.33
CA VAL A 98 2.86 -12.48 1.94
C VAL A 98 2.41 -11.49 0.87
N ALA A 99 3.31 -11.15 -0.06
CA ALA A 99 3.09 -10.14 -1.07
C ALA A 99 3.26 -10.68 -2.49
N CYS A 100 2.61 -10.05 -3.46
CA CYS A 100 2.78 -10.36 -4.87
C CYS A 100 2.81 -9.09 -5.73
N ARG A 101 3.27 -9.25 -6.98
CA ARG A 101 3.32 -8.18 -7.98
C ARG A 101 1.96 -8.07 -8.65
N TRP A 102 1.30 -6.93 -8.50
CA TRP A 102 0.07 -6.63 -9.23
C TRP A 102 0.38 -5.73 -10.42
N PRO A 103 0.02 -6.12 -11.65
CA PRO A 103 0.13 -5.24 -12.80
C PRO A 103 -0.70 -3.97 -12.60
N ASP A 104 -0.10 -2.83 -12.90
CA ASP A 104 -0.71 -1.52 -12.70
C ASP A 104 -0.32 -0.52 -13.79
N ALA A 105 -0.39 -0.97 -15.05
CA ALA A 105 -0.06 -0.15 -16.22
C ALA A 105 -0.84 1.18 -16.28
N GLU A 106 -2.07 1.19 -15.77
CA GLU A 106 -2.95 2.36 -15.78
C GLU A 106 -2.88 3.19 -14.47
N GLY A 107 -2.08 2.78 -13.49
CA GLY A 107 -2.00 3.46 -12.20
C GLY A 107 -3.28 3.37 -11.36
N LYS A 108 -4.13 2.36 -11.61
CA LYS A 108 -5.42 2.16 -10.91
C LYS A 108 -5.24 1.63 -9.49
N ILE A 109 -4.16 0.89 -9.21
CA ILE A 109 -3.80 0.36 -7.89
C ILE A 109 -2.95 1.38 -7.13
N SER A 110 -1.84 1.81 -7.73
CA SER A 110 -0.89 2.75 -7.14
C SER A 110 -1.55 4.08 -6.86
N ARG A 111 -2.28 4.62 -7.85
CA ARG A 111 -3.01 5.88 -7.84
C ARG A 111 -2.18 7.12 -7.52
N ARG A 112 -0.84 7.03 -7.50
CA ARG A 112 0.14 7.99 -6.93
C ARG A 112 0.41 7.83 -5.42
N TYR A 113 -0.23 6.86 -4.76
CA TYR A 113 0.05 6.47 -3.38
C TYR A 113 1.23 5.52 -3.34
N ALA A 114 1.06 4.30 -3.84
CA ALA A 114 2.12 3.31 -3.85
C ALA A 114 3.07 3.54 -5.03
N PRO A 115 4.39 3.35 -4.88
CA PRO A 115 5.30 3.41 -6.00
C PRO A 115 5.10 2.22 -6.95
N VAL A 116 5.38 2.46 -8.23
CA VAL A 116 5.53 1.40 -9.24
C VAL A 116 6.94 0.83 -9.17
N LEU A 117 7.05 -0.49 -9.33
CA LEU A 117 8.27 -1.26 -9.40
C LEU A 117 8.38 -1.92 -10.78
N TYR A 118 9.58 -1.89 -11.35
CA TYR A 118 9.95 -2.61 -12.57
C TYR A 118 10.94 -3.72 -12.21
N PHE A 119 10.81 -4.89 -12.83
CA PHE A 119 11.67 -6.03 -12.56
C PHE A 119 12.37 -6.49 -13.85
N ALA A 120 13.59 -7.02 -13.75
CA ALA A 120 14.34 -7.42 -14.95
C ALA A 120 13.71 -8.60 -15.70
N ASP A 121 12.97 -9.46 -14.99
CA ASP A 121 12.21 -10.57 -15.58
C ASP A 121 10.95 -10.12 -16.32
N ASP A 122 10.46 -8.90 -16.06
CA ASP A 122 9.36 -8.27 -16.80
C ASP A 122 9.51 -6.74 -16.79
N PRO A 123 10.39 -6.18 -17.64
CA PRO A 123 10.80 -4.78 -17.56
C PRO A 123 9.72 -3.80 -18.05
N GLN A 124 8.72 -4.28 -18.79
CA GLN A 124 7.64 -3.43 -19.31
C GLN A 124 6.40 -3.42 -18.39
N ALA A 125 6.27 -4.41 -17.49
CA ALA A 125 5.19 -4.40 -16.53
C ALA A 125 5.48 -3.42 -15.38
N ALA A 126 4.76 -2.30 -15.40
CA ALA A 126 4.56 -1.49 -14.21
C ALA A 126 3.80 -2.32 -13.17
N THR A 127 4.42 -2.61 -12.03
CA THR A 127 3.78 -3.39 -10.95
C THR A 127 3.76 -2.65 -9.63
N VAL A 128 2.77 -2.95 -8.79
CA VAL A 128 2.70 -2.51 -7.39
C VAL A 128 2.82 -3.74 -6.51
N LEU A 129 3.55 -3.62 -5.40
CA LEU A 129 3.59 -4.67 -4.39
C LEU A 129 2.32 -4.61 -3.54
N CYS A 130 1.53 -5.68 -3.55
CA CYS A 130 0.32 -5.77 -2.72
C CYS A 130 0.25 -7.09 -1.96
N LEU A 131 -0.64 -7.17 -0.98
CA LEU A 131 -0.94 -8.44 -0.32
C LEU A 131 -1.42 -9.50 -1.30
N THR A 132 -1.01 -10.75 -1.07
CA THR A 132 -1.42 -11.87 -1.91
C THR A 132 -2.89 -12.21 -1.70
N HIS A 133 -3.57 -12.48 -2.81
CA HIS A 133 -4.93 -13.02 -2.82
C HIS A 133 -4.94 -14.51 -3.14
N GLU A 134 -5.94 -15.22 -2.62
CA GLU A 134 -6.21 -16.63 -2.88
C GLU A 134 -7.70 -16.85 -3.12
N PRO A 135 -8.10 -17.99 -3.74
CA PRO A 135 -9.50 -18.35 -3.86
C PRO A 135 -10.19 -18.44 -2.49
N SER A 136 -11.43 -17.96 -2.41
CA SER A 136 -12.26 -18.15 -1.22
C SER A 136 -12.81 -19.58 -1.18
N ALA A 137 -12.73 -20.22 -0.02
CA ALA A 137 -13.32 -21.53 0.23
C ALA A 137 -14.82 -21.41 0.56
N THR A 138 -15.25 -20.31 1.17
CA THR A 138 -16.65 -20.12 1.59
C THR A 138 -17.52 -19.41 0.57
N LEU A 139 -16.92 -18.67 -0.38
CA LEU A 139 -17.62 -17.94 -1.44
C LEU A 139 -17.02 -18.32 -2.81
N PRO A 140 -17.47 -19.44 -3.42
CA PRO A 140 -16.93 -19.95 -4.68
C PRO A 140 -17.00 -18.94 -5.83
N GLY A 141 -15.98 -18.93 -6.68
CA GLY A 141 -15.88 -17.95 -7.76
C GLY A 141 -15.38 -16.58 -7.30
N SER A 142 -15.03 -16.45 -6.02
CA SER A 142 -14.41 -15.25 -5.46
C SER A 142 -12.96 -15.47 -4.99
N THR A 143 -12.32 -14.38 -4.56
CA THR A 143 -10.93 -14.33 -4.07
C THR A 143 -10.89 -13.45 -2.84
N LYS A 144 -9.94 -13.70 -1.95
CA LYS A 144 -9.71 -12.95 -0.72
C LYS A 144 -8.23 -12.69 -0.51
N CYS A 145 -7.91 -11.64 0.23
CA CYS A 145 -6.61 -11.51 0.89
C CYS A 145 -6.32 -12.80 1.68
N ARG A 146 -5.10 -13.31 1.55
CA ARG A 146 -4.66 -14.54 2.21
C ARG A 146 -4.88 -14.54 3.72
N PHE A 147 -4.79 -13.38 4.36
CA PHE A 147 -4.98 -13.26 5.80
C PHE A 147 -6.45 -13.14 6.23
N LEU A 148 -7.41 -13.20 5.31
CA LEU A 148 -8.83 -13.22 5.65
C LEU A 148 -9.22 -14.62 6.13
N GLN A 149 -9.63 -14.71 7.39
CA GLN A 149 -10.35 -15.83 7.95
C GLN A 149 -11.84 -15.61 7.67
N GLU A 150 -12.49 -16.59 7.07
CA GLU A 150 -13.88 -16.49 6.63
C GLU A 150 -14.73 -17.59 7.27
N THR A 151 -15.97 -17.27 7.60
CA THR A 151 -16.99 -18.24 7.97
C THR A 151 -17.96 -18.46 6.80
N PRO A 152 -18.58 -19.65 6.68
CA PRO A 152 -19.61 -19.89 5.67
C PRO A 152 -20.83 -18.98 5.86
N PRO A 153 -21.58 -18.67 4.78
CA PRO A 153 -22.89 -18.05 4.88
C PRO A 153 -23.85 -18.81 5.79
N THR A 154 -24.60 -18.08 6.62
CA THR A 154 -25.71 -18.59 7.45
C THR A 154 -27.00 -17.82 7.15
N ALA A 155 -28.11 -18.21 7.76
CA ALA A 155 -29.37 -17.46 7.63
C ALA A 155 -29.25 -16.03 8.19
N GLU A 156 -28.52 -15.87 9.28
CA GLU A 156 -28.24 -14.58 9.94
C GLU A 156 -27.19 -13.77 9.19
N ASN A 157 -26.20 -14.46 8.59
CA ASN A 157 -25.10 -13.85 7.85
C ASN A 157 -25.06 -14.42 6.43
N PRO A 158 -25.91 -13.95 5.50
CA PRO A 158 -26.03 -14.54 4.15
C PRO A 158 -24.78 -14.40 3.28
N ARG A 159 -23.77 -13.65 3.74
CA ARG A 159 -22.46 -13.49 3.09
C ARG A 159 -21.31 -14.10 3.89
N GLY A 160 -21.63 -14.77 5.00
CA GLY A 160 -20.67 -15.17 6.02
C GLY A 160 -20.10 -13.97 6.76
N THR A 161 -19.16 -14.25 7.65
CA THR A 161 -18.37 -13.23 8.37
C THR A 161 -16.89 -13.35 8.01
N GLY A 162 -16.15 -12.28 8.22
CA GLY A 162 -14.73 -12.22 7.91
C GLY A 162 -13.93 -11.51 9.01
N ARG A 163 -12.80 -12.10 9.39
CA ARG A 163 -11.85 -11.52 10.34
C ARG A 163 -10.44 -11.54 9.77
N CYS A 164 -9.67 -10.48 10.00
CA CYS A 164 -8.26 -10.48 9.64
C CYS A 164 -7.48 -11.35 10.64
N GLY A 165 -6.84 -12.42 10.16
CA GLY A 165 -6.00 -13.30 10.97
C GLY A 165 -4.70 -12.65 11.47
N VAL A 166 -4.37 -11.46 10.98
CA VAL A 166 -3.21 -10.65 11.39
C VAL A 166 -3.64 -9.27 11.89
N TYR A 167 -4.77 -9.17 12.59
CA TYR A 167 -5.41 -7.88 12.93
C TYR A 167 -4.45 -6.85 13.58
N GLY A 168 -3.65 -7.28 14.55
CA GLY A 168 -2.65 -6.42 15.20
C GLY A 168 -1.44 -6.08 14.34
N GLN A 169 -1.19 -6.83 13.27
CA GLN A 169 -0.05 -6.66 12.36
C GLN A 169 -0.46 -6.18 10.95
N ARG A 170 -1.73 -5.83 10.76
CA ARG A 170 -2.31 -5.34 9.50
C ARG A 170 -1.38 -4.35 8.82
N PRO A 171 -1.20 -4.38 7.49
CA PRO A 171 -0.40 -3.38 6.79
C PRO A 171 -0.85 -1.96 7.12
N ALA A 172 0.06 -0.99 6.97
CA ALA A 172 -0.23 0.41 7.25
C ALA A 172 -1.45 0.91 6.45
N SER A 173 -1.58 0.48 5.20
CA SER A 173 -2.75 0.77 4.33
C SER A 173 -4.07 0.23 4.89
N CYS A 174 -4.07 -0.90 5.57
CA CYS A 174 -5.28 -1.48 6.19
C CYS A 174 -5.64 -0.81 7.51
N ARG A 175 -4.64 -0.41 8.31
CA ARG A 175 -4.87 0.27 9.60
C ARG A 175 -5.42 1.68 9.40
N SER A 176 -4.89 2.38 8.40
CA SER A 176 -5.32 3.73 8.06
C SER A 176 -6.62 3.81 7.27
N PHE A 177 -7.23 2.69 6.86
CA PHE A 177 -8.52 2.69 6.17
C PHE A 177 -9.66 2.97 7.15
N PRO A 178 -10.66 3.82 6.80
CA PRO A 178 -10.89 4.50 5.52
C PRO A 178 -10.36 5.95 5.50
N LEU A 179 -9.35 6.29 6.30
CA LEU A 179 -8.89 7.66 6.43
C LEU A 179 -8.01 8.11 5.28
N ARG A 180 -8.01 9.43 5.06
CA ARG A 180 -7.06 10.12 4.19
C ARG A 180 -6.76 11.50 4.72
N PHE A 181 -5.62 12.06 4.31
CA PHE A 181 -5.39 13.49 4.45
C PHE A 181 -6.28 14.26 3.45
N ALA A 182 -6.76 15.42 3.88
CA ALA A 182 -7.37 16.40 2.99
C ALA A 182 -6.34 16.92 1.97
N SER A 183 -6.80 17.65 0.97
CA SER A 183 -5.95 18.18 -0.11
C SER A 183 -4.83 19.09 0.40
N ASP A 184 -5.04 19.76 1.53
CA ASP A 184 -4.05 20.61 2.21
C ASP A 184 -3.04 19.82 3.06
N GLY A 185 -3.25 18.52 3.26
CA GLY A 185 -2.39 17.67 4.06
C GLY A 185 -2.51 17.85 5.58
N HIS A 186 -3.34 18.78 6.06
CA HIS A 186 -3.42 19.16 7.48
C HIS A 186 -4.57 18.48 8.22
N LEU A 187 -5.67 18.20 7.53
CA LEU A 187 -6.84 17.57 8.14
C LEU A 187 -6.92 16.09 7.76
N VAL A 188 -7.36 15.27 8.71
CA VAL A 188 -7.74 13.88 8.46
C VAL A 188 -9.24 13.84 8.17
N LYS A 189 -9.62 13.11 7.12
CA LYS A 189 -11.03 12.94 6.71
C LYS A 189 -11.32 11.47 6.50
N VAL A 190 -12.52 11.06 6.89
CA VAL A 190 -13.10 9.78 6.48
C VAL A 190 -13.33 9.83 4.98
N HIS A 191 -12.78 8.85 4.27
CA HIS A 191 -12.98 8.72 2.84
C HIS A 191 -14.37 8.14 2.55
N ASP A 192 -15.01 8.60 1.48
CA ASP A 192 -16.25 8.03 0.99
C ASP A 192 -15.96 6.66 0.35
N VAL A 193 -16.23 5.60 1.09
CA VAL A 193 -15.97 4.23 0.65
C VAL A 193 -17.07 3.82 -0.34
N PRO A 194 -16.73 3.48 -1.59
CA PRO A 194 -17.73 3.08 -2.57
C PRO A 194 -18.44 1.78 -2.15
N ALA A 195 -19.57 1.46 -2.76
CA ALA A 195 -20.26 0.20 -2.49
C ALA A 195 -19.45 -1.04 -2.94
N ARG A 196 -18.53 -0.89 -3.90
CA ARG A 196 -17.67 -1.96 -4.44
C ARG A 196 -16.26 -1.44 -4.71
N GLY A 197 -15.25 -2.30 -4.54
CA GLY A 197 -13.84 -1.97 -4.74
C GLY A 197 -13.19 -2.57 -5.98
N ARG A 198 -13.94 -3.30 -6.81
CA ARG A 198 -13.49 -3.82 -8.12
C ARG A 198 -14.65 -4.07 -9.07
N SER A 199 -14.36 -4.11 -10.37
CA SER A 199 -15.31 -4.44 -11.42
C SER A 199 -15.68 -5.92 -11.29
N GLY A 200 -16.88 -6.17 -10.79
CA GLY A 200 -17.39 -7.52 -10.57
C GLY A 200 -18.74 -7.45 -9.88
N THR A 201 -19.67 -8.28 -10.35
CA THR A 201 -21.03 -8.34 -9.82
C THR A 201 -21.16 -9.29 -8.63
N HIS A 202 -20.13 -10.10 -8.35
CA HIS A 202 -20.19 -11.05 -7.24
C HIS A 202 -20.41 -10.31 -5.91
N PRO A 203 -21.42 -10.70 -5.09
CA PRO A 203 -21.73 -10.07 -3.81
C PRO A 203 -20.58 -10.06 -2.78
N ALA A 204 -19.59 -10.95 -2.93
CA ALA A 204 -18.41 -11.02 -2.08
C ALA A 204 -17.52 -9.76 -2.20
N TYR A 205 -17.72 -8.93 -3.22
CA TYR A 205 -16.96 -7.70 -3.46
C TYR A 205 -17.73 -6.43 -3.10
N GLU A 206 -18.88 -6.58 -2.45
CA GLU A 206 -19.54 -5.44 -1.82
C GLU A 206 -18.76 -5.03 -0.58
N LEU A 207 -18.62 -3.73 -0.37
CA LEU A 207 -17.83 -3.20 0.73
C LEU A 207 -18.69 -3.08 2.00
N CYS A 208 -18.53 -1.99 2.74
CA CYS A 208 -19.13 -1.82 4.05
C CYS A 208 -20.67 -1.80 3.95
N PRO A 209 -21.37 -2.41 4.93
CA PRO A 209 -22.84 -2.46 4.93
C PRO A 209 -23.49 -1.08 5.09
N ARG A 210 -22.75 -0.13 5.67
CA ARG A 210 -23.11 1.29 5.77
C ARG A 210 -21.88 2.18 5.49
N PRO A 211 -22.09 3.45 5.15
CA PRO A 211 -21.01 4.43 5.07
C PRO A 211 -20.27 4.59 6.40
N TRP A 212 -18.99 4.95 6.32
CA TRP A 212 -18.18 5.33 7.47
C TRP A 212 -18.47 6.78 7.87
N THR A 213 -18.50 7.03 9.17
CA THR A 213 -18.59 8.36 9.77
C THR A 213 -17.36 8.63 10.64
N ALA A 214 -17.20 9.87 11.11
CA ALA A 214 -16.11 10.22 12.03
C ALA A 214 -16.23 9.52 13.39
N GLU A 215 -17.44 9.10 13.78
CA GLU A 215 -17.70 8.38 15.04
C GLU A 215 -17.19 6.93 15.00
N ASP A 216 -17.01 6.36 13.79
CA ASP A 216 -16.50 5.00 13.59
C ASP A 216 -14.98 4.89 13.75
N VAL A 217 -14.31 6.01 14.01
CA VAL A 217 -12.85 6.13 13.96
C VAL A 217 -12.35 6.62 15.31
N ASP A 218 -11.35 5.93 15.86
CA ASP A 218 -10.66 6.40 17.05
C ASP A 218 -9.87 7.69 16.74
N PRO A 219 -10.26 8.84 17.33
CA PRO A 219 -9.64 10.13 17.02
C PRO A 219 -8.22 10.27 17.57
N LEU A 220 -7.80 9.41 18.50
CA LEU A 220 -6.47 9.47 19.12
C LEU A 220 -5.46 8.63 18.34
N THR A 221 -5.83 7.40 17.97
CA THR A 221 -4.89 6.47 17.33
C THR A 221 -4.86 6.62 15.81
N ALA A 222 -6.02 6.77 15.17
CA ALA A 222 -6.15 6.65 13.73
C ALA A 222 -5.40 7.75 12.93
N PRO A 223 -5.36 9.04 13.37
CA PRO A 223 -4.51 10.04 12.72
C PRO A 223 -3.02 9.68 12.76
N GLY A 224 -2.55 9.12 13.88
CA GLY A 224 -1.18 8.66 14.05
C GLY A 224 -0.85 7.50 13.11
N GLU A 225 -1.75 6.53 12.97
CA GLU A 225 -1.59 5.42 12.03
C GLU A 225 -1.54 5.88 10.57
N LEU A 226 -2.40 6.84 10.20
CA LEU A 226 -2.39 7.45 8.86
C LEU A 226 -1.09 8.22 8.59
N ALA A 227 -0.60 9.00 9.56
CA ALA A 227 0.67 9.71 9.45
C ALA A 227 1.85 8.74 9.30
N ALA A 228 1.89 7.68 10.10
CA ALA A 228 2.90 6.63 9.99
C ALA A 228 2.83 5.91 8.62
N ALA A 229 1.64 5.61 8.13
CA ALA A 229 1.44 5.00 6.80
C ALA A 229 1.97 5.90 5.68
N ARG A 230 1.69 7.21 5.74
CA ARG A 230 2.22 8.18 4.78
C ARG A 230 3.73 8.23 4.80
N TRP A 231 4.33 8.39 5.98
CA TRP A 231 5.78 8.49 6.11
C TRP A 231 6.50 7.22 5.61
N GLU A 232 5.94 6.05 5.94
CA GLU A 232 6.46 4.78 5.45
C GLU A 232 6.35 4.65 3.92
N MET A 233 5.22 5.08 3.33
CA MET A 233 5.06 5.06 1.88
C MET A 233 5.99 6.05 1.16
N ASP A 234 6.21 7.24 1.74
CA ASP A 234 7.18 8.22 1.23
C ASP A 234 8.60 7.63 1.24
N PHE A 235 8.98 6.93 2.30
CA PHE A 235 10.23 6.18 2.33
C PHE A 235 10.27 5.09 1.25
N PHE A 236 9.20 4.29 1.13
CA PHE A 236 9.14 3.20 0.16
C PHE A 236 9.20 3.69 -1.30
N ARG A 237 8.71 4.90 -1.61
CA ARG A 237 8.91 5.52 -2.92
C ARG A 237 10.39 5.76 -3.24
N ARG A 238 11.21 6.14 -2.26
CA ARG A 238 12.67 6.27 -2.45
C ARG A 238 13.33 4.92 -2.67
N VAL A 239 12.88 3.89 -1.95
CA VAL A 239 13.34 2.51 -2.14
C VAL A 239 13.02 2.02 -3.55
N ALA A 240 11.79 2.26 -4.02
CA ALA A 240 11.37 1.92 -5.37
C ALA A 240 12.16 2.68 -6.43
N ALA A 241 12.45 3.97 -6.22
CA ALA A 241 13.30 4.75 -7.13
C ALA A 241 14.72 4.16 -7.23
N ALA A 242 15.32 3.77 -6.10
CA ALA A 242 16.63 3.11 -6.09
C ALA A 242 16.60 1.75 -6.81
N TRP A 243 15.57 0.94 -6.55
CA TRP A 243 15.36 -0.33 -7.25
C TRP A 243 15.21 -0.14 -8.77
N ASN A 244 14.36 0.79 -9.19
CA ASN A 244 14.08 1.05 -10.60
C ASN A 244 15.28 1.66 -11.36
N GLY A 245 16.28 2.19 -10.66
CA GLY A 245 17.53 2.66 -11.28
C GLY A 245 18.40 1.52 -11.81
N ALA A 246 18.30 0.33 -11.23
CA ALA A 246 18.96 -0.89 -11.67
C ALA A 246 18.08 -2.12 -11.36
N PRO A 247 16.99 -2.34 -12.13
CA PRO A 247 16.09 -3.46 -11.90
C PRO A 247 16.82 -4.79 -11.96
N ARG A 248 16.52 -5.68 -11.02
CA ARG A 248 17.02 -7.07 -10.99
C ARG A 248 15.85 -8.04 -11.07
N SER A 249 16.15 -9.34 -11.05
CA SER A 249 15.10 -10.37 -11.00
C SER A 249 14.22 -10.17 -9.76
N ALA A 250 12.94 -10.55 -9.86
CA ALA A 250 12.04 -10.60 -8.71
C ALA A 250 12.64 -11.34 -7.51
N GLU A 251 13.32 -12.46 -7.72
CA GLU A 251 13.95 -13.24 -6.65
C GLU A 251 14.98 -12.44 -5.82
N ALA A 252 15.64 -11.45 -6.41
CA ALA A 252 16.61 -10.60 -5.71
C ALA A 252 15.97 -9.48 -4.87
N PHE A 253 14.68 -9.19 -5.07
CA PHE A 253 14.00 -8.06 -4.44
C PHE A 253 13.87 -8.18 -2.91
N PRO A 254 13.54 -9.34 -2.31
CA PRO A 254 13.49 -9.48 -0.86
C PRO A 254 14.83 -9.15 -0.19
N ALA A 255 15.94 -9.69 -0.73
CA ALA A 255 17.29 -9.43 -0.21
C ALA A 255 17.69 -7.94 -0.36
N PHE A 256 17.29 -7.30 -1.46
CA PHE A 256 17.47 -5.86 -1.63
C PHE A 256 16.72 -5.06 -0.55
N LEU A 257 15.45 -5.37 -0.30
CA LEU A 257 14.68 -4.70 0.74
C LEU A 257 15.30 -4.93 2.12
N GLU A 258 15.78 -6.14 2.40
CA GLU A 258 16.37 -6.47 3.69
C GLU A 258 17.61 -5.61 3.96
N ALA A 259 18.51 -5.48 2.98
CA ALA A 259 19.68 -4.62 3.08
C ALA A 259 19.31 -3.14 3.35
N ILE A 260 18.30 -2.61 2.66
CA ILE A 260 17.85 -1.22 2.83
C ILE A 260 17.21 -1.00 4.21
N TYR A 261 16.36 -1.93 4.66
CA TYR A 261 15.64 -1.79 5.93
C TYR A 261 16.54 -2.10 7.15
N ALA A 262 17.53 -2.99 7.02
CA ALA A 262 18.55 -3.20 8.05
C ALA A 262 19.35 -1.92 8.31
N GLY A 263 19.71 -1.17 7.27
CA GLY A 263 20.40 0.12 7.39
C GLY A 263 19.54 1.28 7.91
N ARG A 264 18.22 1.09 8.04
CA ARG A 264 17.30 2.12 8.54
C ARG A 264 17.37 2.30 10.06
N ILE A 265 17.73 1.23 10.77
CA ILE A 265 17.96 1.24 12.21
C ILE A 265 19.47 1.28 12.41
N ALA A 266 20.07 2.43 12.10
CA ALA A 266 21.44 2.73 12.51
C ALA A 266 21.36 3.63 13.75
N ASP A 267 22.09 3.27 14.81
CA ASP A 267 22.26 4.12 15.98
C ASP A 267 22.69 5.53 15.54
N GLY A 268 22.22 6.57 16.24
CA GLY A 268 22.34 7.99 15.89
C GLY A 268 23.75 8.58 15.75
N GLY A 269 24.78 7.76 15.47
CA GLY A 269 26.06 8.19 14.95
C GLY A 269 26.01 8.30 13.43
N ALA A 270 25.76 9.51 12.93
CA ALA A 270 26.09 9.99 11.58
C ALA A 270 26.36 8.91 10.51
N ALA A 271 25.29 8.37 9.91
CA ALA A 271 25.41 7.60 8.67
C ALA A 271 24.41 8.14 7.64
N GLU A 272 24.81 9.21 6.94
CA GLU A 272 24.42 9.33 5.54
C GLU A 272 25.03 8.14 4.79
N THR A 273 24.37 6.98 4.84
CA THR A 273 24.65 5.91 3.89
C THR A 273 23.98 6.35 2.59
N PRO A 274 24.72 6.73 1.55
CA PRO A 274 24.09 7.11 0.31
C PRO A 274 23.44 5.84 -0.26
N LEU A 275 22.14 5.88 -0.54
CA LEU A 275 21.42 4.85 -1.31
C LEU A 275 22.14 4.42 -2.62
N ARG A 276 23.17 5.15 -3.05
CA ARG A 276 24.01 4.88 -4.22
C ARG A 276 24.94 3.67 -4.12
N ARG A 277 25.17 3.07 -2.95
CA ARG A 277 26.11 1.91 -2.82
C ARG A 277 25.46 0.53 -2.94
N ALA A 278 24.13 0.44 -2.97
CA ALA A 278 23.39 -0.82 -3.11
C ALA A 278 22.78 -1.02 -4.52
N ALA A 279 23.11 -0.12 -5.46
CA ALA A 279 22.73 -0.17 -6.87
C ALA A 279 23.90 -0.69 -7.72
#